data_AF-A0A1W9PJX3-F1
#
_entry.id   AF-A0A1W9PJX3-F1
#
_cell.length_a   1.000
_cell.length_b   1.000
_cell.length_c   1.000
_cell.angle_alpha   90.00
_cell.angle_beta   90.00
_cell.angle_gamma   90.00
#
_symmetry.space_group_name_H-M   'P 1'
#
loop_
_entity.id
_entity.type
_entity.pdbx_description
1 polymer ?
#
loop_
_entity_poly.entity_id
_entity_poly.type
_entity_poly.pdbx_seq_one_letter_code
_entity_poly.pdbx_strand_id
1 'polypeptide(L)'
;MDFFNPLGTAACGYCSDGNSRNYQGAKSKSLSSALYYVRTQDLIVGTSIAVDNYASGKIYPLEVKVLRRERVKVPAGVFDCIVVKPILKSTGIFQQKGSLKVWLTDDRRRMPVLMKSEIVIGSIVAELTDYKGVVTD
;
A
#
# COMPACT_ATOMS: atom_id res chain seq x y z
N MET A 1 6.76 -37.96 32.79
CA MET A 1 5.54 -38.53 33.38
C MET A 1 4.47 -37.49 33.28
N ASP A 2 3.60 -37.74 32.33
CA ASP A 2 2.43 -36.99 31.87
C ASP A 2 1.32 -36.88 32.94
N PHE A 3 0.40 -35.92 32.80
CA PHE A 3 -0.94 -36.12 32.20
C PHE A 3 -2.04 -35.11 32.65
N PHE A 4 -2.80 -34.66 31.65
CA PHE A 4 -4.24 -34.29 31.63
C PHE A 4 -4.77 -32.88 31.99
N ASN A 5 -5.39 -32.29 30.96
CA ASN A 5 -6.30 -31.12 30.82
C ASN A 5 -7.75 -31.50 31.22
N PRO A 6 -8.68 -30.56 31.56
CA PRO A 6 -9.81 -30.30 30.63
C PRO A 6 -10.51 -28.90 30.69
N LEU A 7 -10.85 -28.40 29.50
CA LEU A 7 -12.10 -27.69 29.10
C LEU A 7 -12.35 -26.21 29.48
N GLY A 8 -12.37 -25.37 28.43
CA GLY A 8 -12.93 -24.02 28.44
C GLY A 8 -12.91 -23.32 27.07
N THR A 9 -13.34 -24.03 26.02
CA THR A 9 -13.46 -23.49 24.65
C THR A 9 -14.59 -22.46 24.56
N ALA A 10 -14.31 -21.29 23.98
CA ALA A 10 -15.31 -20.54 23.22
C ALA A 10 -14.71 -20.22 21.85
N ALA A 11 -15.02 -21.09 20.90
CA ALA A 11 -14.76 -20.89 19.48
C ALA A 11 -15.80 -19.91 18.92
N CYS A 12 -15.36 -18.91 18.16
CA CYS A 12 -16.16 -18.37 17.07
C CYS A 12 -15.50 -18.84 15.77
N GLY A 13 -16.24 -19.62 14.99
CA GLY A 13 -15.78 -20.45 13.88
C GLY A 13 -15.26 -19.66 12.67
N TYR A 14 -14.21 -20.16 12.02
CA TYR A 14 -14.21 -21.14 10.92
C TYR A 14 -14.72 -20.56 9.58
N CYS A 15 -13.77 -20.36 8.66
CA CYS A 15 -13.81 -21.05 7.36
C CYS A 15 -12.43 -21.68 7.15
N SER A 16 -12.39 -23.00 7.25
CA SER A 16 -11.21 -23.84 7.14
C SER A 16 -10.98 -24.28 5.69
N ASP A 17 -10.12 -23.55 4.99
CA ASP A 17 -9.45 -24.06 3.80
C ASP A 17 -8.12 -24.68 4.26
N GLY A 18 -8.04 -26.00 4.22
CA GLY A 18 -7.02 -26.82 4.89
C GLY A 18 -5.60 -26.69 4.35
N ASN A 19 -4.93 -25.57 4.61
CA ASN A 19 -3.47 -25.49 4.51
C ASN A 19 -2.88 -24.84 5.76
N SER A 20 -2.52 -25.68 6.72
CA SER A 20 -1.81 -25.33 7.95
C SER A 20 -0.39 -24.84 7.64
N ARG A 21 -0.27 -23.57 7.25
CA ARG A 21 0.98 -22.83 7.44
C ARG A 21 0.79 -21.84 8.57
N ASN A 22 1.58 -22.04 9.63
CA ASN A 22 1.75 -21.14 10.76
C ASN A 22 1.93 -19.69 10.28
N TYR A 23 0.87 -18.88 10.37
CA TYR A 23 0.99 -17.43 10.20
C TYR A 23 1.37 -16.79 11.54
N GLN A 24 2.63 -16.97 11.91
CA GLN A 24 3.26 -16.22 12.99
C GLN A 24 3.78 -14.89 12.40
N GLY A 25 3.06 -13.78 12.63
CA GLY A 25 3.70 -12.45 12.80
C GLY A 25 3.73 -11.41 11.65
N ALA A 26 3.18 -11.64 10.45
CA ALA A 26 3.23 -10.62 9.40
C ALA A 26 2.03 -9.65 9.47
N LYS A 27 2.26 -8.36 9.80
CA LYS A 27 1.26 -7.28 9.74
C LYS A 27 0.93 -6.94 8.27
N SER A 28 0.14 -7.80 7.63
CA SER A 28 -0.26 -7.66 6.23
C SER A 28 -1.28 -6.52 6.05
N LYS A 29 -1.09 -5.70 5.02
CA LYS A 29 -1.87 -4.49 4.73
C LYS A 29 -2.58 -4.63 3.39
N SER A 30 -3.84 -4.23 3.25
CA SER A 30 -4.44 -3.98 1.93
C SER A 30 -3.70 -2.84 1.19
N LEU A 31 -3.85 -2.72 -0.14
CA LEU A 31 -3.21 -1.63 -0.90
C LEU A 31 -3.57 -0.23 -0.36
N SER A 32 -4.81 -0.03 0.06
CA SER A 32 -5.25 1.23 0.68
C SER A 32 -4.55 1.49 2.01
N SER A 33 -4.44 0.48 2.89
CA SER A 33 -3.72 0.63 4.16
C SER A 33 -2.20 0.73 3.98
N ALA A 34 -1.64 0.11 2.93
CA ALA A 34 -0.24 0.28 2.55
C ALA A 34 0.05 1.74 2.16
N LEU A 35 -0.85 2.40 1.43
CA LEU A 35 -0.71 3.83 1.11
C LEU A 35 -0.67 4.69 2.39
N TYR A 36 -1.54 4.43 3.36
CA TYR A 36 -1.51 5.13 4.65
C TYR A 36 -0.21 4.88 5.42
N TYR A 37 0.33 3.67 5.39
CA TYR A 37 1.61 3.37 6.00
C TYR A 37 2.78 4.12 5.33
N VAL A 38 2.81 4.15 3.99
CA VAL A 38 3.86 4.88 3.25
C VAL A 38 3.90 6.36 3.61
N ARG A 39 2.75 6.97 3.93
CA ARG A 39 2.67 8.38 4.35
C ARG A 39 3.39 8.68 5.66
N THR A 40 3.71 7.67 6.48
CA THR A 40 4.44 7.85 7.74
C THR A 40 5.94 7.56 7.62
N GLN A 41 6.42 7.17 6.44
CA GLN A 41 7.81 6.79 6.22
C GLN A 41 8.63 7.97 5.67
N ASP A 42 9.94 7.87 5.81
CA ASP A 42 10.88 8.78 5.16
C ASP A 42 10.97 8.46 3.66
N LEU A 43 10.37 9.33 2.85
CA LEU A 43 10.34 9.19 1.39
C LEU A 43 11.60 9.79 0.75
N ILE A 44 12.71 9.09 0.90
CA ILE A 44 14.01 9.48 0.32
C ILE A 44 14.07 9.04 -1.14
N VAL A 45 14.27 9.98 -2.06
CA VAL A 45 14.38 9.67 -3.50
C VAL A 45 15.48 8.65 -3.76
N GLY A 46 15.16 7.63 -4.55
CA GLY A 46 16.07 6.53 -4.88
C GLY A 46 15.99 5.34 -3.93
N THR A 47 15.28 5.45 -2.80
CA THR A 47 15.10 4.33 -1.86
C THR A 47 13.78 3.59 -2.09
N SER A 48 13.63 2.47 -1.40
CA SER A 48 12.45 1.62 -1.45
C SER A 48 11.96 1.29 -0.03
N ILE A 49 10.65 1.20 0.13
CA ILE A 49 9.98 0.75 1.36
C ILE A 49 9.34 -0.61 1.10
N ALA A 50 9.64 -1.60 1.94
CA ALA A 50 9.01 -2.91 1.88
C ALA A 50 7.71 -2.92 2.71
N VAL A 51 6.64 -3.47 2.13
CA VAL A 51 5.33 -3.62 2.76
C VAL A 51 4.77 -5.00 2.40
N ASP A 52 4.19 -5.72 3.34
CA ASP A 52 3.45 -6.95 3.03
C ASP A 52 2.02 -6.61 2.66
N ASN A 53 1.62 -6.89 1.42
CA ASN A 53 0.27 -6.63 0.93
C ASN A 53 -0.63 -7.88 1.03
N TYR A 54 -1.78 -7.78 1.69
CA TYR A 54 -2.79 -8.84 1.71
C TYR A 54 -3.84 -8.60 0.64
N ALA A 55 -3.99 -9.57 -0.26
CA ALA A 55 -5.03 -9.58 -1.27
C ALA A 55 -5.54 -11.01 -1.49
N SER A 56 -6.86 -11.18 -1.55
CA SER A 56 -7.51 -12.45 -1.91
C SER A 56 -6.98 -13.67 -1.14
N GLY A 57 -6.84 -13.57 0.18
CA GLY A 57 -6.39 -14.68 1.03
C GLY A 57 -4.87 -14.90 1.06
N LYS A 58 -4.09 -14.09 0.33
CA LYS A 58 -2.64 -14.28 0.14
C LYS A 58 -1.84 -13.03 0.50
N ILE A 59 -0.63 -13.24 1.00
CA ILE A 59 0.35 -12.19 1.25
C ILE A 59 1.28 -12.07 0.04
N TYR A 60 1.43 -10.86 -0.46
CA TYR A 60 2.29 -10.48 -1.58
C TYR A 60 3.29 -9.43 -1.12
N PRO A 61 4.61 -9.65 -1.31
CA PRO A 61 5.58 -8.61 -1.03
C PRO A 61 5.37 -7.42 -1.96
N LEU A 62 5.16 -6.24 -1.37
CA LEU A 62 5.00 -4.98 -2.06
C LEU A 62 6.24 -4.12 -1.80
N GLU A 63 6.88 -3.66 -2.85
CA GLU A 63 7.96 -2.67 -2.76
C GLU A 63 7.45 -1.33 -3.26
N VAL A 64 7.58 -0.29 -2.44
CA VAL A 64 7.22 1.07 -2.82
C VAL A 64 8.49 1.86 -3.09
N LYS A 65 8.76 2.13 -4.37
CA LYS A 65 9.93 2.92 -4.78
C LYS A 65 9.63 4.40 -4.71
N VAL A 66 10.55 5.17 -4.13
CA VAL A 66 10.51 6.64 -4.15
C VAL A 66 11.28 7.12 -5.38
N LEU A 67 10.56 7.64 -6.38
CA LEU A 67 11.11 7.85 -7.70
C LEU A 67 11.84 9.19 -7.84
N ARG A 68 11.15 10.29 -7.53
CA ARG A 68 11.65 11.66 -7.71
C ARG A 68 10.75 12.66 -6.99
N ARG A 69 11.19 13.92 -6.97
CA ARG A 69 10.36 15.08 -6.66
C ARG A 69 9.94 15.81 -7.93
N GLU A 70 8.72 16.28 -8.01
CA GLU A 70 8.27 17.17 -9.07
C GLU A 70 7.08 18.01 -8.65
N ARG A 71 6.92 19.17 -9.31
CA ARG A 71 5.77 20.05 -9.11
C ARG A 71 4.65 19.65 -10.06
N VAL A 72 3.44 19.46 -9.52
CA VAL A 72 2.26 19.07 -10.30
C VAL A 72 1.14 20.08 -10.16
N LYS A 73 0.37 20.26 -11.25
CA LYS A 73 -0.87 21.03 -11.25
C LYS A 73 -2.05 20.09 -11.38
N VAL A 74 -3.01 20.21 -10.48
CA VAL A 74 -4.31 19.51 -10.48
C VAL A 74 -5.43 20.54 -10.24
N PRO A 75 -6.72 20.20 -10.36
CA PRO A 75 -7.78 21.17 -10.14
C PRO A 75 -7.76 21.81 -8.73
N ALA A 76 -7.32 21.07 -7.70
CA ALA A 76 -7.16 21.59 -6.35
C ALA A 76 -5.97 22.56 -6.14
N GLY A 77 -5.11 22.76 -7.14
CA GLY A 77 -3.97 23.68 -7.06
C GLY A 77 -2.65 23.13 -7.59
N VAL A 78 -1.55 23.77 -7.19
CA VAL A 78 -0.18 23.38 -7.57
C VAL A 78 0.57 22.91 -6.32
N PHE A 79 1.20 21.74 -6.40
CA PHE A 79 1.83 21.10 -5.26
C PHE A 79 3.24 20.63 -5.63
N ASP A 80 4.21 20.87 -4.73
CA ASP A 80 5.47 20.14 -4.74
C ASP A 80 5.21 18.74 -4.21
N CYS A 81 5.63 17.71 -4.97
CA CYS A 81 5.26 16.32 -4.70
C CYS A 81 6.46 15.39 -4.72
N ILE A 82 6.36 14.32 -3.95
CA ILE A 82 7.17 13.11 -4.07
C ILE A 82 6.37 12.06 -4.83
N VAL A 83 6.97 11.48 -5.87
CA VAL A 83 6.34 10.43 -6.67
C VAL A 83 6.79 9.07 -6.19
N VAL A 84 5.83 8.23 -5.82
CA VAL A 84 6.08 6.84 -5.41
C VAL A 84 5.46 5.85 -6.39
N LYS A 85 6.09 4.69 -6.53
CA LYS A 85 5.61 3.59 -7.37
C LYS A 85 5.53 2.29 -6.57
N PRO A 86 4.33 1.76 -6.29
CA PRO A 86 4.17 0.41 -5.78
C PRO A 86 4.53 -0.62 -6.86
N ILE A 87 5.25 -1.67 -6.46
CA ILE A 87 5.68 -2.79 -7.29
C ILE A 87 5.36 -4.08 -6.52
N LEU A 88 4.40 -4.86 -7.02
CA LEU A 88 4.14 -6.18 -6.47
C LEU A 88 5.21 -7.15 -6.96
N LYS A 89 5.91 -7.79 -6.02
CA LYS A 89 6.82 -8.89 -6.36
C LYS A 89 5.99 -10.15 -6.56
N SER A 90 5.73 -10.50 -7.81
CA SER A 90 5.14 -11.79 -8.18
C SER A 90 6.25 -12.82 -8.40
N THR A 91 6.10 -14.03 -7.86
CA THR A 91 7.06 -15.14 -7.99
C THR A 91 6.88 -15.94 -9.29
N GLY A 92 6.30 -15.35 -10.35
CA GLY A 92 6.03 -16.05 -11.62
C GLY A 92 6.11 -15.15 -12.85
N ILE A 93 5.87 -15.74 -14.03
CA ILE A 93 5.92 -15.09 -15.36
C ILE A 93 4.83 -14.01 -15.54
N PHE A 94 3.93 -13.87 -14.56
CA PHE A 94 2.95 -12.80 -14.50
C PHE A 94 3.63 -11.46 -14.14
N GLN A 95 4.18 -10.82 -15.16
CA GLN A 95 4.49 -9.39 -15.15
C GLN A 95 3.18 -8.63 -14.90
N GLN A 96 3.17 -7.75 -13.90
CA GLN A 96 2.04 -6.86 -13.69
C GLN A 96 1.94 -5.95 -14.93
N LYS A 97 0.91 -6.16 -15.77
CA LYS A 97 0.73 -5.46 -17.06
C LYS A 97 0.32 -3.99 -16.92
N GLY A 98 0.56 -3.40 -15.75
CA GLY A 98 0.26 -2.00 -15.47
C GLY A 98 1.24 -1.37 -14.51
N SER A 99 1.26 -0.03 -14.48
CA SER A 99 2.15 0.76 -13.65
C SER A 99 1.36 1.84 -12.93
N LEU A 100 1.26 1.73 -11.60
CA LEU A 100 0.68 2.78 -10.76
C LEU A 100 1.79 3.72 -10.27
N LYS A 101 1.56 5.03 -10.39
CA LYS A 101 2.32 6.08 -9.74
C LYS A 101 1.38 6.91 -8.86
N VAL A 102 1.85 7.30 -7.69
CA VAL A 102 1.12 8.12 -6.73
C VAL A 102 1.98 9.33 -6.39
N TRP A 103 1.37 10.50 -6.46
CA TRP A 103 1.98 11.77 -6.10
C TRP A 103 1.49 12.17 -4.72
N LEU A 104 2.42 12.24 -3.78
CA LEU A 104 2.17 12.67 -2.42
C LEU A 104 2.76 14.08 -2.24
N THR A 105 2.08 15.00 -1.57
CA THR A 105 2.65 16.31 -1.25
C THR A 105 4.01 16.18 -0.55
N ASP A 106 4.94 17.08 -0.85
CA ASP A 106 6.23 17.16 -0.16
C ASP A 106 6.13 17.92 1.17
N ASP A 107 5.17 17.54 1.99
CA ASP A 107 4.92 18.06 3.33
C ASP A 107 4.77 16.92 4.34
N ARG A 108 4.50 17.25 5.60
CA ARG A 108 4.30 16.26 6.67
C ARG A 108 3.06 15.38 6.49
N ARG A 109 2.04 15.84 5.76
CA ARG A 109 0.75 15.13 5.59
C ARG A 109 0.85 14.07 4.50
N ARG A 110 1.79 14.24 3.55
CA ARG A 110 1.99 13.34 2.40
C ARG A 110 0.66 13.05 1.70
N MET A 111 -0.10 14.10 1.42
CA MET A 111 -1.45 13.98 0.86
C MET A 111 -1.37 13.49 -0.59
N PRO A 112 -2.10 12.43 -0.97
CA PRO A 112 -2.20 12.04 -2.37
C PRO A 112 -2.92 13.13 -3.18
N VAL A 113 -2.27 13.67 -4.20
CA VAL A 113 -2.85 14.70 -5.08
C VAL A 113 -3.13 14.22 -6.49
N LEU A 114 -2.42 13.18 -6.94
CA LEU A 114 -2.55 12.58 -8.25
C LEU A 114 -2.23 11.09 -8.18
N MET A 115 -2.98 10.28 -8.89
CA MET A 115 -2.69 8.86 -9.14
C MET A 115 -2.84 8.59 -10.63
N LYS A 116 -1.83 7.94 -11.21
CA LYS A 116 -1.86 7.53 -12.63
C LYS A 116 -1.53 6.06 -12.73
N SER A 117 -2.46 5.29 -13.27
CA SER A 117 -2.29 3.87 -13.56
C SER A 117 -2.27 3.68 -15.07
N GLU A 118 -1.15 3.21 -15.60
CA GLU A 118 -1.04 2.78 -17.00
C GLU A 118 -1.49 1.32 -17.10
N ILE A 119 -2.36 1.02 -18.06
CA ILE A 119 -2.86 -0.31 -18.38
C ILE A 119 -2.71 -0.55 -19.88
N VAL A 120 -2.88 -1.80 -20.33
CA VAL A 120 -2.68 -2.18 -21.74
C VAL A 120 -3.52 -1.33 -22.72
N ILE A 121 -4.73 -0.94 -22.30
CA ILE A 121 -5.70 -0.21 -23.14
C ILE A 121 -5.80 1.29 -22.82
N GLY A 122 -4.81 1.88 -22.12
CA GLY A 122 -4.77 3.31 -21.83
C GLY A 122 -4.30 3.64 -20.42
N SER A 123 -4.88 4.67 -19.82
CA SER A 123 -4.55 5.05 -18.44
C SER A 123 -5.76 5.51 -17.66
N ILE A 124 -5.79 5.16 -16.38
CA ILE A 124 -6.71 5.71 -15.39
C ILE A 124 -5.97 6.80 -14.63
N VAL A 125 -6.58 7.97 -14.52
CA VAL A 125 -6.04 9.13 -13.80
C VAL A 125 -7.06 9.55 -12.74
N ALA A 126 -6.59 9.75 -11.52
CA ALA A 126 -7.36 10.35 -10.43
C ALA A 126 -6.62 11.60 -9.95
N GLU A 127 -7.29 12.75 -10.01
CA GLU A 127 -6.74 14.05 -9.61
C GLU A 127 -7.50 14.58 -8.40
N LEU A 128 -6.78 15.23 -7.48
CA LEU A 128 -7.41 15.94 -6.37
C LEU A 128 -8.14 17.17 -6.89
N THR A 129 -9.45 17.21 -6.67
CA THR A 129 -10.32 18.29 -7.13
C THR A 129 -10.53 19.37 -6.08
N ASP A 130 -10.70 18.99 -4.83
CA ASP A 130 -10.82 19.88 -3.68
C ASP A 130 -10.33 19.16 -2.41
N TYR A 131 -9.92 19.91 -1.39
CA TYR A 131 -9.66 19.38 -0.06
C TYR A 131 -9.95 20.44 1.01
N LYS A 132 -10.49 19.99 2.14
CA LYS A 132 -10.74 20.84 3.32
C LYS A 132 -10.10 20.20 4.54
N GLY A 133 -9.38 20.98 5.32
CA GLY A 133 -8.73 20.54 6.55
C GLY A 133 -8.27 21.73 7.37
N VAL A 134 -8.07 21.53 8.66
CA VAL A 134 -7.54 22.56 9.56
C VAL A 134 -6.07 22.76 9.21
N VAL A 135 -5.72 23.96 8.75
CA VAL A 135 -4.33 24.39 8.63
C VAL A 135 -3.81 24.58 10.06
N THR A 136 -3.01 23.63 10.54
CA THR A 136 -2.12 23.88 11.66
C THR A 136 -0.71 23.99 11.09
N ASP A 137 -0.25 25.23 10.98
CA ASP A 137 1.15 25.61 10.93
C ASP A 137 1.63 25.91 12.36
#